data_AF-A0A815UB72-F1
#
_entry.id   AF-A0A815UB72-F1
#
_cell.length_a   1.000
_cell.length_b   1.000
_cell.length_c   1.000
_cell.angle_alpha   90.00
_cell.angle_beta   90.00
_cell.angle_gamma   90.00
#
_symmetry.space_group_name_H-M   'P 1'
#
loop_
_entity.id
_entity.type
_entity.pdbx_description
1 polymer ?
#
loop_
_entity_poly.entity_id
_entity_poly.type
_entity_poly.pdbx_seq_one_letter_code
_entity_poly.pdbx_strand_id
1 'polypeptide(L)'
;MHLRHADDDDEDDETKIPSYDEIVKQDDDSDDEFETAEEFERKYNFRYQEPDAEFLKRYPRTIEDSVRRKDDRRKVKRAEIKQRKELERQQKQEEIKRLKNLKKKEIVDKIKRLKTVAGDEDLRLNIDDFDGDFDPKEYDRRMQELFSDNYYEKGTNEDDVPEVSDEELQVEDWDRVDESVVSKPVQSNNQGEQITKKSKKKS
;
A
#
# COMPACT_ATOMS: atom_id res chain seq x y z
N MET A 1 42.54 -24.92 105.90
CA MET A 1 41.12 -24.58 106.05
C MET A 1 40.97 -23.07 105.96
N HIS A 2 40.07 -22.57 105.12
CA HIS A 2 39.18 -21.41 105.30
C HIS A 2 38.40 -21.27 103.97
N LEU A 3 37.20 -21.85 103.96
CA LEU A 3 36.22 -21.85 102.87
C LEU A 3 35.32 -20.62 103.06
N ARG A 4 35.18 -19.76 102.05
CA ARG A 4 34.20 -18.65 102.07
C ARG A 4 32.86 -19.18 101.55
N HIS A 5 31.80 -19.08 102.37
CA HIS A 5 30.41 -19.20 101.94
C HIS A 5 30.00 -17.90 101.25
N ALA A 6 29.27 -18.03 100.13
CA ALA A 6 28.51 -16.97 99.49
C ALA A 6 27.05 -17.18 99.90
N ASP A 7 26.41 -16.12 100.40
CA ASP A 7 24.97 -16.07 100.61
C ASP A 7 24.37 -15.38 99.37
N ASP A 8 23.59 -16.13 98.59
CA ASP A 8 22.76 -15.66 97.48
C ASP A 8 21.32 -15.48 98.01
N ASP A 9 20.81 -14.25 98.06
CA ASP A 9 19.40 -13.91 98.27
C ASP A 9 18.87 -13.33 96.94
N ASP A 10 18.29 -14.17 96.09
CA ASP A 10 17.51 -13.78 94.90
C ASP A 10 16.01 -13.94 95.23
N GLU A 11 15.29 -12.83 95.45
CA GLU A 11 13.82 -12.80 95.52
C GLU A 11 13.24 -12.57 94.10
N ASP A 12 12.30 -13.44 93.72
CA ASP A 12 11.68 -13.58 92.39
C ASP A 12 11.00 -12.28 91.86
N ASP A 13 11.46 -11.82 90.69
CA ASP A 13 11.03 -10.61 89.95
C ASP A 13 9.70 -10.80 89.16
N GLU A 14 8.98 -11.91 89.36
CA GLU A 14 7.85 -12.31 88.50
C GLU A 14 6.50 -11.62 88.81
N THR A 15 6.43 -10.72 89.80
CA THR A 15 5.14 -10.10 90.23
C THR A 15 5.01 -8.59 90.02
N LYS A 16 5.98 -7.95 89.36
CA LYS A 16 5.99 -6.50 89.15
C LYS A 16 5.12 -6.10 87.95
N ILE A 17 4.06 -5.32 88.20
CA ILE A 17 3.15 -4.84 87.16
C ILE A 17 3.88 -3.76 86.33
N PRO A 18 4.01 -3.91 85.00
CA PRO A 18 4.73 -2.95 84.15
C PRO A 18 4.14 -1.54 84.18
N SER A 19 5.00 -0.53 84.03
CA SER A 19 4.61 0.88 83.97
C SER A 19 4.04 1.25 82.59
N TYR A 20 3.11 2.21 82.53
CA TYR A 20 2.50 2.66 81.27
C TYR A 20 3.55 3.14 80.24
N ASP A 21 4.57 3.89 80.67
CA ASP A 21 5.65 4.35 79.79
C ASP A 21 6.52 3.20 79.25
N GLU A 22 6.59 2.07 79.96
CA GLU A 22 7.35 0.89 79.54
C GLU A 22 6.57 0.08 78.51
N ILE A 23 5.25 -0.02 78.69
CA ILE A 23 4.34 -0.65 77.72
C ILE A 23 4.33 0.14 76.40
N VAL A 24 4.24 1.47 76.47
CA VAL A 24 4.22 2.33 75.27
C VAL A 24 5.53 2.26 74.49
N LYS A 25 6.68 2.21 75.17
CA LYS A 25 7.97 2.02 74.49
C LYS A 25 8.12 0.64 73.87
N GLN A 26 7.63 -0.39 74.56
CA GLN A 26 7.64 -1.75 74.03
C GLN A 26 6.75 -1.89 72.78
N ASP A 27 5.61 -1.19 72.75
CA ASP A 27 4.75 -1.13 71.57
C ASP A 27 5.42 -0.37 70.40
N ASP A 28 6.11 0.74 70.65
CA ASP A 28 6.83 1.53 69.63
C ASP A 28 8.03 0.74 69.05
N ASP A 29 8.83 0.10 69.91
CA ASP A 29 9.92 -0.80 69.49
C ASP A 29 9.38 -2.02 68.72
N SER A 30 8.19 -2.51 69.06
CA SER A 30 7.52 -3.61 68.34
C SER A 30 6.97 -3.19 66.98
N ASP A 31 6.57 -1.93 66.79
CA ASP A 31 6.06 -1.40 65.52
C ASP A 31 7.22 -1.19 64.53
N ASP A 32 8.36 -0.68 65.01
CA ASP A 32 9.60 -0.57 64.23
C ASP A 32 10.10 -1.94 63.72
N GLU A 33 10.05 -2.97 64.57
CA GLU A 33 10.37 -4.35 64.17
C GLU A 33 9.41 -4.86 63.08
N PHE A 34 8.13 -4.50 63.15
CA PHE A 34 7.13 -4.86 62.15
C PHE A 34 7.39 -4.18 60.79
N GLU A 35 7.71 -2.89 60.79
CA GLU A 35 8.08 -2.16 59.57
C GLU A 35 9.32 -2.75 58.90
N THR A 36 10.35 -3.12 59.68
CA THR A 36 11.57 -3.73 59.11
C THR A 36 11.30 -5.10 58.49
N ALA A 37 10.39 -5.89 59.07
CA ALA A 37 9.95 -7.16 58.51
C ALA A 37 9.19 -6.96 57.20
N GLU A 38 8.24 -6.01 57.15
CA GLU A 38 7.51 -5.66 55.93
C GLU A 38 8.45 -5.15 54.82
N GLU A 39 9.44 -4.33 55.16
CA GLU A 39 10.45 -3.86 54.21
C GLU A 39 11.26 -5.01 53.62
N PHE A 40 11.63 -5.98 54.47
CA PHE A 40 12.38 -7.16 54.05
C PHE A 40 11.54 -8.03 53.11
N GLU A 41 10.29 -8.29 53.46
CA GLU A 41 9.34 -9.03 52.61
C GLU A 41 9.10 -8.30 51.29
N ARG A 42 8.92 -6.97 51.32
CA ARG A 42 8.75 -6.14 50.12
C ARG A 42 9.99 -6.23 49.23
N LYS A 43 11.20 -6.05 49.78
CA LYS A 43 12.46 -6.16 49.03
C LYS A 43 12.68 -7.57 48.47
N TYR A 44 12.26 -8.61 49.20
CA TYR A 44 12.36 -10.00 48.75
C TYR A 44 11.35 -10.33 47.63
N ASN A 45 10.07 -9.98 47.83
CA ASN A 45 8.97 -10.25 46.90
C ASN A 45 9.13 -9.47 45.59
N PHE A 46 9.59 -8.22 45.66
CA PHE A 46 9.72 -7.32 44.51
C PHE A 46 11.15 -7.23 43.97
N ARG A 47 12.03 -8.15 44.34
CA ARG A 47 13.46 -8.14 43.95
C ARG A 47 13.71 -8.04 42.45
N TYR A 48 12.78 -8.56 41.63
CA TYR A 48 12.88 -8.58 40.17
C TYR A 48 12.03 -7.51 39.48
N GLN A 49 11.31 -6.69 40.24
CA GLN A 49 10.54 -5.58 39.69
C GLN A 49 11.42 -4.34 39.59
N GLU A 50 11.40 -3.69 38.42
CA GLU A 50 12.05 -2.40 38.29
C GLU A 50 11.24 -1.33 39.05
N PRO A 51 11.89 -0.44 39.82
CA PRO A 51 11.20 0.61 40.57
C PRO A 51 10.48 1.63 39.68
N ASP A 52 10.74 1.60 38.37
CA ASP A 52 10.24 2.53 37.36
C ASP A 52 9.31 1.80 36.37
N ALA A 53 8.31 1.10 36.90
CA ALA A 53 7.39 0.26 36.11
C ALA A 53 6.53 1.08 35.11
N GLU A 54 6.38 2.38 35.35
CA GLU A 54 5.63 3.31 34.49
C GLU A 54 6.45 3.75 33.26
N PHE A 55 7.79 3.76 33.36
CA PHE A 55 8.66 4.21 32.28
C PHE A 55 9.29 3.04 31.50
N LEU A 56 8.65 2.68 30.40
CA LEU A 56 9.22 1.76 29.42
C LEU A 56 10.41 2.42 28.70
N LYS A 57 11.64 2.06 29.08
CA LYS A 57 12.87 2.46 28.37
C LYS A 57 12.84 1.89 26.93
N ARG A 58 12.73 2.77 25.95
CA ARG A 58 12.71 2.40 24.51
C ARG A 58 13.97 2.92 23.85
N TYR A 59 14.67 2.04 23.12
CA TYR A 59 15.81 2.42 22.32
C TYR A 59 15.44 2.41 20.82
N PRO A 60 15.97 3.35 20.02
CA PRO A 60 15.70 3.38 18.59
C PRO A 60 16.28 2.13 17.92
N ARG A 61 15.46 1.47 17.10
CA ARG A 61 15.89 0.30 16.32
C ARG A 61 16.93 0.64 15.26
N THR A 62 16.90 1.87 14.75
CA THR A 62 17.86 2.40 13.79
C THR A 62 18.55 3.61 14.38
N ILE A 63 19.86 3.49 14.56
CA ILE A 63 20.74 4.57 15.00
C ILE A 63 21.32 5.20 13.75
N GLU A 64 21.08 6.50 13.53
CA GLU A 64 21.59 7.22 12.36
C GLU A 64 23.10 7.38 12.41
N ASP A 65 23.66 7.61 13.61
CA ASP A 65 25.11 7.75 13.87
C ASP A 65 25.87 6.41 13.96
N SER A 66 25.27 5.32 13.49
CA SER A 66 25.93 4.03 13.48
C SER A 66 27.11 4.03 12.50
N VAL A 67 28.31 3.69 13.00
CA VAL A 67 29.52 3.48 12.18
C VAL A 67 29.36 2.35 11.15
N ARG A 68 28.38 1.45 11.36
CA ARG A 68 28.08 0.36 10.41
C ARG A 68 27.44 0.89 9.13
N ARG A 69 28.08 0.64 7.99
CA ARG A 69 27.49 0.88 6.66
C ARG A 69 26.31 -0.07 6.41
N LYS A 70 25.18 0.48 5.95
CA LYS A 70 24.02 -0.31 5.51
C LYS A 70 24.28 -0.89 4.11
N ASP A 71 23.85 -2.13 3.89
CA ASP A 71 23.94 -2.75 2.57
C ASP A 71 22.73 -2.36 1.71
N ASP A 72 22.95 -1.46 0.77
CA ASP A 72 21.92 -0.97 -0.14
C ASP A 72 21.84 -1.74 -1.47
N ARG A 73 22.66 -2.79 -1.69
CA ARG A 73 22.71 -3.51 -2.98
C ARG A 73 21.33 -3.98 -3.45
N ARG A 74 20.50 -4.47 -2.52
CA ARG A 74 19.14 -4.93 -2.84
C ARG A 74 18.20 -3.77 -3.15
N LYS A 75 18.37 -2.64 -2.47
CA LYS A 75 17.59 -1.41 -2.69
C LYS A 75 17.91 -0.82 -4.06
N VAL A 76 19.20 -0.73 -4.41
CA VAL A 76 19.67 -0.27 -5.73
C VAL A 76 19.13 -1.16 -6.85
N LYS A 77 19.30 -2.50 -6.76
CA LYS A 77 18.76 -3.43 -7.77
C LYS A 77 17.24 -3.32 -7.94
N ARG A 78 16.50 -3.12 -6.84
CA ARG A 78 15.03 -2.92 -6.92
C ARG A 78 14.67 -1.59 -7.59
N ALA A 79 15.42 -0.52 -7.30
CA ALA A 79 15.22 0.77 -7.94
C ALA A 79 15.50 0.69 -9.45
N GLU A 80 16.59 0.03 -9.86
CA GLU A 80 16.92 -0.20 -11.28
C GLU A 80 15.82 -0.98 -12.01
N ILE A 81 15.30 -2.06 -11.42
CA ILE A 81 14.20 -2.83 -12.00
C ILE A 81 12.93 -1.97 -12.12
N LYS A 82 12.63 -1.16 -11.10
CA LYS A 82 11.47 -0.26 -11.13
C LYS A 82 11.62 0.77 -12.24
N GLN A 83 12.77 1.42 -12.36
CA GLN A 83 13.06 2.40 -13.40
C GLN A 83 12.96 1.77 -14.80
N ARG A 84 13.50 0.57 -15.00
CA ARG A 84 13.38 -0.14 -16.28
C ARG A 84 11.92 -0.40 -16.67
N LYS A 85 11.11 -0.89 -15.74
CA LYS A 85 9.68 -1.15 -15.98
C LYS A 85 8.89 0.13 -16.23
N GLU A 86 9.26 1.22 -15.56
CA GLU A 86 8.62 2.51 -15.74
C GLU A 86 8.94 3.11 -17.12
N LEU A 87 10.19 3.03 -17.58
CA LEU A 87 10.58 3.42 -18.93
C LEU A 87 9.85 2.58 -20.00
N GLU A 88 9.77 1.27 -19.83
CA GLU A 88 9.04 0.39 -20.77
C GLU A 88 7.55 0.76 -20.82
N ARG A 89 6.94 1.07 -19.67
CA ARG A 89 5.53 1.52 -19.59
C ARG A 89 5.34 2.87 -20.28
N GLN A 90 6.26 3.81 -20.10
CA GLN A 90 6.21 5.11 -20.76
C GLN A 90 6.31 4.98 -22.28
N GLN A 91 7.25 4.17 -22.78
CA GLN A 91 7.39 3.90 -24.22
C GLN A 91 6.11 3.31 -24.82
N LYS A 92 5.51 2.31 -24.14
CA LYS A 92 4.23 1.73 -24.56
C LYS A 92 3.09 2.77 -24.56
N GLN A 93 3.04 3.64 -23.57
CA GLN A 93 2.04 4.71 -23.50
C GLN A 93 2.21 5.73 -24.63
N GLU A 94 3.45 6.11 -24.95
CA GLU A 94 3.77 6.99 -26.07
C GLU A 94 3.39 6.37 -27.42
N GLU A 95 3.67 5.08 -27.61
CA GLU A 95 3.28 4.33 -28.80
C GLU A 95 1.75 4.27 -28.94
N ILE A 96 1.04 3.91 -27.87
CA ILE A 96 -0.43 3.92 -27.85
C ILE A 96 -0.97 5.32 -28.18
N LYS A 97 -0.38 6.37 -27.61
CA LYS A 97 -0.78 7.75 -27.90
C LYS A 97 -0.56 8.12 -29.37
N ARG A 98 0.56 7.69 -29.96
CA ARG A 98 0.85 7.88 -31.39
C ARG A 98 -0.17 7.15 -32.27
N LEU A 99 -0.45 5.88 -31.97
CA LEU A 99 -1.44 5.08 -32.70
C LEU A 99 -2.84 5.67 -32.59
N LYS A 100 -3.26 6.10 -31.39
CA LYS A 100 -4.53 6.81 -31.18
C LYS A 100 -4.61 8.08 -32.02
N ASN A 101 -3.55 8.88 -32.05
CA ASN A 101 -3.53 10.11 -32.86
C ASN A 101 -3.61 9.82 -34.36
N LEU A 102 -2.95 8.75 -34.85
CA LEU A 102 -3.07 8.33 -36.24
C LEU A 102 -4.49 7.88 -36.57
N LYS A 103 -5.10 7.04 -35.72
CA LYS A 103 -6.49 6.59 -35.88
C LYS A 103 -7.49 7.74 -35.82
N LYS A 104 -7.29 8.71 -34.92
CA LYS A 104 -8.09 9.94 -34.89
C LYS A 104 -8.03 10.68 -36.23
N LYS A 105 -6.83 10.86 -36.80
CA LYS A 105 -6.69 11.49 -38.13
C LYS A 105 -7.42 10.71 -39.22
N GLU A 106 -7.29 9.39 -39.25
CA GLU A 106 -8.03 8.53 -40.19
C GLU A 106 -9.55 8.71 -40.07
N ILE A 107 -10.07 8.78 -38.83
CA ILE A 107 -11.50 9.02 -38.57
C ILE A 107 -11.91 10.40 -39.07
N VAL A 108 -11.13 11.45 -38.80
CA VAL A 108 -11.40 12.81 -39.31
C VAL A 108 -11.46 12.82 -40.84
N ASP A 109 -10.54 12.14 -41.50
CA ASP A 109 -10.51 12.08 -42.96
C ASP A 109 -11.68 11.28 -43.52
N LYS A 110 -12.11 10.19 -42.85
CA LYS A 110 -13.34 9.47 -43.20
C LYS A 110 -14.59 10.34 -43.02
N ILE A 111 -14.70 11.10 -41.93
CA ILE A 111 -15.81 12.05 -41.71
C ILE A 111 -15.84 13.10 -42.82
N LYS A 112 -14.68 13.66 -43.22
CA LYS A 112 -14.62 14.60 -44.34
C LYS A 112 -15.12 13.98 -45.63
N ARG A 113 -14.71 12.73 -45.93
CA ARG A 113 -15.21 12.00 -47.11
C ARG A 113 -16.73 11.80 -47.07
N LEU A 114 -17.28 11.43 -45.90
CA LEU A 114 -18.72 11.31 -45.73
C LEU A 114 -19.44 12.65 -45.95
N LYS A 115 -18.91 13.76 -45.43
CA LYS A 115 -19.47 15.10 -45.67
C LYS A 115 -19.45 15.47 -47.15
N THR A 116 -18.39 15.13 -47.88
CA THR A 116 -18.32 15.40 -49.32
C THR A 116 -19.27 14.55 -50.14
N VAL A 117 -19.46 13.26 -49.78
CA VAL A 117 -20.35 12.34 -50.52
C VAL A 117 -21.82 12.65 -50.21
N ALA A 118 -22.14 12.98 -48.97
CA ALA A 118 -23.51 13.30 -48.55
C ALA A 118 -24.03 14.63 -49.11
N GLY A 119 -23.19 15.46 -49.75
CA GLY A 119 -23.60 16.74 -50.35
C GLY A 119 -24.02 17.82 -49.34
N ASP A 120 -24.03 17.51 -48.04
CA ASP A 120 -24.40 18.40 -46.96
C ASP A 120 -23.14 18.86 -46.20
N GLU A 121 -22.60 20.02 -46.57
CA GLU A 121 -21.52 20.68 -45.81
C GLU A 121 -21.94 21.03 -44.37
N ASP A 122 -23.26 21.15 -44.14
CA ASP A 122 -23.89 21.46 -42.86
C ASP A 122 -24.10 20.25 -41.94
N LEU A 123 -23.63 19.05 -42.30
CA LEU A 123 -23.65 17.89 -41.40
C LEU A 123 -22.89 18.22 -40.11
N ARG A 124 -23.66 18.43 -39.02
CA ARG A 124 -23.19 18.80 -37.67
C ARG A 124 -22.54 17.63 -36.92
N LEU A 125 -21.82 16.77 -37.63
CA LEU A 125 -21.02 15.69 -37.05
C LEU A 125 -19.71 16.26 -36.53
N ASN A 126 -19.48 16.12 -35.23
CA ASN A 126 -18.26 16.52 -34.55
C ASN A 126 -17.45 15.30 -34.11
N ILE A 127 -16.13 15.47 -34.00
CA ILE A 127 -15.22 14.39 -33.57
C ILE A 127 -15.51 14.02 -32.11
N ASP A 128 -15.92 14.99 -31.30
CA ASP A 128 -16.23 14.82 -29.88
C ASP A 128 -17.39 13.82 -29.63
N ASP A 129 -18.23 13.59 -30.63
CA ASP A 129 -19.35 12.64 -30.57
C ASP A 129 -18.87 11.19 -30.57
N PHE A 130 -17.64 10.95 -31.01
CA PHE A 130 -17.02 9.63 -31.11
C PHE A 130 -15.93 9.40 -30.05
N ASP A 131 -15.49 10.45 -29.34
CA ASP A 131 -14.41 10.39 -28.35
C ASP A 131 -14.92 10.08 -26.92
N GLY A 132 -16.23 10.20 -26.66
CA GLY A 132 -16.87 9.94 -25.37
C GLY A 132 -17.38 8.51 -25.16
N ASP A 133 -17.84 8.21 -23.94
CA ASP A 133 -18.56 6.97 -23.66
C ASP A 133 -19.95 7.01 -24.32
N PHE A 134 -20.40 5.88 -24.88
CA PHE A 134 -21.71 5.79 -25.53
C PHE A 134 -22.85 5.87 -24.50
N ASP A 135 -23.60 6.97 -24.51
CA ASP A 135 -24.86 7.14 -23.77
C ASP A 135 -26.05 7.07 -24.75
N PRO A 136 -26.93 6.06 -24.62
CA PRO A 136 -28.12 5.94 -25.47
C PRO A 136 -28.98 7.21 -25.53
N LYS A 137 -29.11 7.95 -24.42
CA LYS A 137 -29.98 9.13 -24.37
C LYS A 137 -29.40 10.32 -25.13
N GLU A 138 -28.10 10.57 -24.95
CA GLU A 138 -27.39 11.62 -25.70
C GLU A 138 -27.34 11.26 -27.18
N TYR A 139 -27.11 9.99 -27.50
CA TYR A 139 -27.12 9.49 -28.87
C TYR A 139 -28.48 9.71 -29.55
N ASP A 140 -29.57 9.27 -28.93
CA ASP A 140 -30.93 9.43 -29.47
C ASP A 140 -31.27 10.89 -29.71
N ARG A 141 -30.94 11.76 -28.74
CA ARG A 141 -31.11 13.21 -28.87
C ARG A 141 -30.34 13.77 -30.07
N ARG A 142 -29.06 13.41 -30.22
CA ARG A 142 -28.22 13.86 -31.33
C ARG A 142 -28.76 13.39 -32.68
N MET A 143 -29.22 12.14 -32.77
CA MET A 143 -29.79 11.60 -34.01
C MET A 143 -31.08 12.30 -34.39
N GLN A 144 -31.95 12.61 -33.41
CA GLN A 144 -33.16 13.38 -33.66
C GLN A 144 -32.88 14.82 -34.11
N GLU A 145 -31.82 15.45 -33.61
CA GLU A 145 -31.38 16.79 -34.05
C GLU A 145 -30.82 16.75 -35.49
N LEU A 146 -30.01 15.74 -35.83
CA LEU A 146 -29.38 15.59 -37.15
C LEU A 146 -30.38 15.22 -38.24
N PHE A 147 -31.29 14.28 -37.94
CA PHE A 147 -32.32 13.79 -38.85
C PHE A 147 -33.70 14.33 -38.46
N SER A 148 -33.79 15.65 -38.30
CA SER A 148 -35.04 16.35 -38.00
C SER A 148 -35.91 16.52 -39.26
N ASP A 149 -37.13 17.04 -39.10
CA ASP A 149 -38.06 17.27 -40.22
C ASP A 149 -37.44 18.07 -41.38
N ASN A 150 -36.54 19.02 -41.08
CA ASN A 150 -35.79 19.79 -42.08
C ASN A 150 -34.90 18.91 -42.99
N TYR A 151 -34.33 17.82 -42.46
CA TYR A 151 -33.56 16.87 -43.26
C TYR A 151 -34.47 16.12 -44.26
N TYR A 152 -35.63 15.66 -43.79
CA TYR A 152 -36.58 14.91 -44.63
C TYR A 152 -37.35 15.80 -45.61
N GLU A 153 -37.60 17.07 -45.27
CA GLU A 153 -38.24 18.06 -46.14
C GLU A 153 -37.35 18.50 -47.31
N LYS A 154 -36.02 18.37 -47.18
CA LYS A 154 -35.06 18.76 -48.23
C LYS A 154 -35.15 17.92 -49.50
N GLY A 155 -35.90 16.82 -49.50
CA GLY A 155 -36.29 16.08 -50.71
C GLY A 155 -35.11 15.69 -51.60
N THR A 156 -34.40 14.63 -51.24
CA THR A 156 -33.41 13.99 -52.14
C THR A 156 -34.11 13.47 -53.39
N ASN A 157 -33.72 13.95 -54.58
CA ASN A 157 -34.15 13.34 -55.83
C ASN A 157 -33.53 11.94 -55.92
N GLU A 158 -34.25 10.98 -56.51
CA GLU A 158 -33.77 9.60 -56.67
C GLU A 158 -32.46 9.53 -57.49
N ASP A 159 -32.20 10.55 -58.31
CA ASP A 159 -30.97 10.73 -59.11
C ASP A 159 -29.73 11.18 -58.30
N ASP A 160 -29.90 11.66 -57.06
CA ASP A 160 -28.80 12.15 -56.20
C ASP A 160 -28.21 11.05 -55.30
N VAL A 161 -28.77 9.83 -55.33
CA VAL A 161 -28.23 8.67 -54.60
C VAL A 161 -27.08 8.08 -55.42
N PRO A 162 -25.81 8.20 -54.99
CA PRO A 162 -24.70 7.65 -55.75
C PRO A 162 -24.79 6.11 -55.77
N GLU A 163 -24.80 5.51 -56.97
CA GLU A 163 -24.63 4.06 -57.16
C GLU A 163 -23.19 3.69 -56.79
N VAL A 164 -22.97 3.34 -55.52
CA VAL A 164 -21.68 2.88 -55.01
C VAL A 164 -21.64 1.34 -55.04
N SER A 165 -20.64 0.79 -55.72
CA SER A 165 -20.43 -0.66 -55.73
C SER A 165 -19.74 -1.14 -54.45
N ASP A 166 -20.03 -2.37 -54.00
CA ASP A 166 -19.41 -2.97 -52.81
C ASP A 166 -17.86 -2.99 -52.89
N GLU A 167 -17.32 -3.06 -54.11
CA GLU A 167 -15.89 -3.09 -54.40
C GLU A 167 -15.23 -1.71 -54.22
N GLU A 168 -15.98 -0.63 -54.41
CA GLU A 168 -15.55 0.75 -54.17
C GLU A 168 -15.61 1.12 -52.68
N LEU A 169 -16.55 0.54 -51.94
CA LEU A 169 -16.74 0.79 -50.51
C LEU A 169 -15.68 0.13 -49.62
N GLN A 170 -14.84 -0.76 -50.17
CA GLN A 170 -13.79 -1.50 -49.43
C GLN A 170 -14.32 -2.03 -48.10
N VAL A 171 -15.52 -2.64 -48.12
CA VAL A 171 -16.18 -3.13 -46.91
C VAL A 171 -15.27 -4.18 -46.28
N GLU A 172 -14.58 -3.79 -45.22
CA GLU A 172 -13.66 -4.66 -44.51
C GLU A 172 -14.46 -5.76 -43.81
N ASP A 173 -14.07 -7.01 -44.03
CA ASP A 173 -14.71 -8.17 -43.42
C ASP A 173 -14.40 -8.21 -41.91
N TRP A 174 -15.25 -7.57 -41.12
CA TRP A 174 -15.11 -7.47 -39.67
C TRP A 174 -15.21 -8.83 -38.96
N ASP A 175 -15.79 -9.85 -39.61
CA ASP A 175 -15.87 -11.21 -39.08
C ASP A 175 -14.55 -11.98 -39.28
N ARG A 176 -13.65 -11.50 -40.14
CA ARG A 176 -12.32 -12.06 -40.34
C ARG A 176 -11.34 -11.52 -39.30
N VAL A 177 -11.47 -12.02 -38.07
CA VAL A 177 -10.50 -11.74 -37.01
C VAL A 177 -9.16 -12.38 -37.37
N ASP A 178 -8.17 -11.55 -37.68
CA ASP A 178 -6.79 -12.02 -37.90
C ASP A 178 -6.22 -12.49 -36.55
N GLU A 179 -6.19 -13.81 -36.32
CA GLU A 179 -5.64 -14.41 -35.11
C GLU A 179 -4.17 -14.04 -34.84
N SER A 180 -3.46 -13.43 -35.80
CA SER A 180 -2.08 -12.96 -35.60
C SER A 180 -1.96 -11.69 -34.75
N VAL A 181 -3.03 -10.89 -34.62
CA VAL A 181 -3.08 -9.70 -33.74
C VAL A 181 -3.57 -10.00 -32.33
N VAL A 182 -4.08 -11.21 -32.07
CA VAL A 182 -4.32 -11.69 -30.70
C VAL A 182 -2.96 -11.87 -30.02
N SER A 183 -2.71 -11.04 -29.02
CA SER A 183 -1.45 -10.93 -28.29
C SER A 183 -0.81 -12.29 -28.00
N LYS A 184 0.35 -12.58 -28.62
CA LYS A 184 1.22 -13.65 -28.14
C LYS A 184 1.53 -13.36 -26.66
N PRO A 185 1.41 -14.35 -25.77
CA PRO A 185 1.70 -14.15 -24.36
C PRO A 185 3.12 -13.61 -24.22
N VAL A 186 3.27 -12.55 -23.41
CA VAL A 186 4.58 -12.00 -23.03
C VAL A 186 5.42 -13.14 -22.48
N GLN A 187 6.37 -13.63 -23.28
CA GLN A 187 7.35 -14.60 -22.81
C GLN A 187 8.18 -13.89 -21.73
N SER A 188 7.91 -14.23 -20.48
CA SER A 188 8.78 -13.83 -19.38
C SER A 188 10.15 -14.48 -19.61
N ASN A 189 11.10 -13.72 -20.13
CA ASN A 189 12.51 -14.12 -20.15
C ASN A 189 13.03 -14.17 -18.70
N ASN A 190 12.71 -15.26 -18.00
CA ASN A 190 13.43 -15.70 -16.81
C ASN A 190 14.73 -16.35 -17.28
N GLN A 191 15.72 -15.53 -17.64
CA GLN A 191 17.10 -16.00 -17.62
C GLN A 191 17.55 -16.00 -16.17
N GLY A 192 17.29 -17.12 -15.49
CA GLY A 192 17.87 -17.42 -14.20
C GLY A 192 19.38 -17.54 -14.36
N GLU A 193 20.12 -16.63 -13.72
CA GLU A 193 21.56 -16.79 -13.49
C GLU A 193 21.80 -18.14 -12.79
N GLN A 194 22.43 -19.06 -13.51
CA GLN A 194 22.96 -20.32 -12.97
C GLN A 194 24.04 -19.97 -11.93
N ILE A 195 23.66 -19.92 -10.65
CA ILE A 195 24.61 -19.79 -9.55
C ILE A 195 25.32 -21.13 -9.38
N THR A 196 26.56 -21.24 -9.87
CA THR A 196 27.39 -22.43 -9.69
C THR A 196 27.70 -22.64 -8.20
N LYS A 197 27.15 -23.70 -7.61
CA LYS A 197 27.48 -24.12 -6.24
C LYS A 197 28.87 -24.75 -6.23
N LYS A 198 29.91 -23.99 -5.87
CA LYS A 198 31.22 -24.57 -5.51
C LYS A 198 31.10 -25.28 -4.15
N SER A 199 31.13 -26.60 -4.18
CA SER A 199 31.25 -27.46 -2.99
C SER A 199 32.62 -27.26 -2.33
N LYS A 200 32.66 -26.73 -1.10
CA LYS A 200 33.84 -26.79 -0.24
C LYS A 200 33.99 -28.22 0.31
N LYS A 201 35.04 -28.91 -0.14
CA LYS A 201 35.53 -30.16 0.45
C LYS A 201 36.15 -29.80 1.81
N LYS A 202 35.64 -30.39 2.89
CA LYS A 202 36.27 -30.34 4.22
C LYS A 202 37.58 -31.14 4.16
N SER A 203 38.65 -30.55 4.68
CA SER A 203 39.83 -31.24 5.20
C SER A 203 39.76 -31.19 6.72
#